data_AF-A0A0G1CTH3-F1
#
_entry.id   AF-A0A0G1CTH3-F1
#
_cell.length_a   1.000
_cell.length_b   1.000
_cell.length_c   1.000
_cell.angle_alpha   90.00
_cell.angle_beta   90.00
_cell.angle_gamma   90.00
#
_symmetry.space_group_name_H-M   'P 1'
#
loop_
_entity.id
_entity.type
_entity.pdbx_description
1 polymer ?
#
loop_
_entity_poly.entity_id
_entity_poly.type
_entity_poly.pdbx_seq_one_letter_code
_entity_poly.pdbx_strand_id
1 'polypeptide(L)'
;MNKNIIISVIVAIIVLTGLLWWGRPNQKPAQSETVNTEAKSVLVASEKLYDFGTISMKNGDVTKEFTVTNPTDQDIVVPSLVTSCMCTKAFIVKSNGKTKGPFGMPGMGYVPPANETIKAGESRIIRVVYDPNAHGPAGVGQIDRFIILTEASGGRLELEIKALVTP
;
A
#
# COMPACT_ATOMS: atom_id res chain seq x y z
N MET A 1 -15.24 -49.46 47.95
CA MET A 1 -14.07 -48.93 47.20
C MET A 1 -12.85 -49.00 48.10
N ASN A 2 -11.75 -49.59 47.65
CA ASN A 2 -10.54 -49.70 48.45
C ASN A 2 -9.95 -48.30 48.69
N LYS A 3 -9.57 -47.99 49.93
CA LYS A 3 -9.04 -46.66 50.33
C LYS A 3 -7.91 -46.16 49.41
N ASN A 4 -7.09 -47.09 48.90
CA ASN A 4 -5.97 -46.80 48.00
C ASN A 4 -6.43 -46.42 46.57
N ILE A 5 -7.58 -46.93 46.12
CA ILE A 5 -8.21 -46.57 44.83
C ILE A 5 -8.82 -45.16 44.93
N ILE A 6 -9.42 -44.82 46.08
CA ILE A 6 -9.95 -43.48 46.31
C ILE A 6 -8.84 -42.43 46.30
N ILE A 7 -7.72 -42.71 46.97
CA ILE A 7 -6.57 -41.81 47.05
C ILE A 7 -5.93 -41.60 45.66
N SER A 8 -5.77 -42.65 44.87
CA SER A 8 -5.15 -42.56 43.54
C SER A 8 -6.01 -41.78 42.54
N VAL A 9 -7.34 -41.92 42.59
CA VAL A 9 -8.26 -41.12 41.76
C VAL A 9 -8.20 -39.64 42.12
N ILE A 10 -8.14 -39.30 43.42
CA ILE A 10 -8.05 -37.91 43.87
C ILE A 10 -6.73 -37.26 43.40
N VAL A 11 -5.60 -37.97 43.52
CA VAL A 11 -4.31 -37.46 43.04
C VAL A 11 -4.32 -37.25 41.53
N ALA A 12 -4.89 -38.17 40.75
CA ALA A 12 -4.99 -38.01 39.30
C ALA A 12 -5.82 -36.77 38.90
N ILE A 13 -6.92 -36.50 39.59
CA ILE A 13 -7.77 -35.31 39.34
C ILE A 13 -7.02 -34.01 39.71
N ILE A 14 -6.25 -34.00 40.80
CA ILE A 14 -5.45 -32.82 41.19
C ILE A 14 -4.34 -32.55 40.17
N VAL A 15 -3.69 -33.58 39.66
CA VAL A 15 -2.66 -33.45 38.63
C VAL A 15 -3.25 -32.94 37.30
N LEU A 16 -4.41 -33.46 36.89
CA LEU A 16 -5.12 -33.02 35.68
C LEU A 16 -5.59 -31.57 35.78
N THR A 17 -6.12 -31.15 36.93
CA THR A 17 -6.54 -29.76 37.14
C THR A 17 -5.35 -28.80 37.23
N GLY A 18 -4.22 -29.24 37.81
CA GLY A 18 -2.97 -28.49 37.81
C GLY A 18 -2.40 -28.27 36.40
N LEU A 19 -2.39 -29.31 35.56
CA LEU A 19 -1.94 -29.22 34.16
C LEU A 19 -2.81 -28.28 33.31
N LEU A 20 -4.14 -28.30 33.52
CA LEU A 20 -5.07 -27.41 32.81
C LEU A 20 -4.91 -25.94 33.22
N TRP A 21 -4.44 -25.66 34.45
CA TRP A 21 -4.18 -24.29 34.89
C TRP A 21 -2.84 -23.75 34.39
N TRP A 22 -1.82 -24.62 34.27
CA TRP A 22 -0.48 -24.26 33.80
C TRP A 22 -0.43 -23.97 32.29
N GLY A 23 -1.29 -24.61 31.50
CA GLY A 23 -1.35 -24.46 30.04
C GLY A 23 -2.04 -23.19 29.54
N ARG A 24 -2.48 -22.28 30.41
CA ARG A 24 -3.09 -21.01 29.97
C ARG A 24 -1.98 -20.08 29.48
N PRO A 25 -1.89 -19.76 28.18
CA PRO A 25 -0.95 -18.77 27.71
C PRO A 25 -1.28 -17.43 28.39
N ASN A 26 -0.27 -16.83 29.01
CA ASN A 26 -0.34 -15.47 29.54
C ASN A 26 -0.45 -14.52 28.33
N GLN A 27 -1.65 -14.37 27.79
CA GLN A 27 -1.94 -13.29 26.86
C GLN A 27 -1.95 -12.00 27.68
N LYS A 28 -0.76 -11.41 27.85
CA LYS A 28 -0.67 -9.96 28.00
C LYS A 28 -1.56 -9.39 26.89
N PRO A 29 -2.53 -8.50 27.18
CA PRO A 29 -3.19 -7.80 26.11
C PRO A 29 -2.06 -7.14 25.32
N ALA A 30 -1.88 -7.59 24.08
CA ALA A 30 -1.09 -6.87 23.12
C ALA A 30 -1.82 -5.54 22.98
N GLN A 31 -1.31 -4.53 23.69
CA GLN A 31 -1.61 -3.15 23.43
C GLN A 31 -1.35 -2.98 21.95
N SER A 32 -2.44 -3.02 21.18
CA SER A 32 -2.45 -2.70 19.77
C SER A 32 -2.26 -1.19 19.70
N GLU A 33 -1.06 -0.74 20.02
CA GLU A 33 -0.57 0.55 19.61
C GLU A 33 -0.14 0.43 18.15
N THR A 34 -1.13 0.48 17.29
CA THR A 34 -0.98 1.14 15.99
C THR A 34 -2.29 1.87 15.74
N VAL A 35 -2.44 3.01 16.41
CA VAL A 35 -3.16 4.10 15.75
C VAL A 35 -2.29 4.41 14.52
N ASN A 36 -2.61 3.77 13.40
CA ASN A 36 -2.09 4.14 12.09
C ASN A 36 -2.70 5.50 11.74
N THR A 37 -2.28 6.54 12.45
CA THR A 37 -2.28 7.88 11.88
C THR A 37 -1.13 7.83 10.87
N GLU A 38 -1.40 7.33 9.66
CA GLU A 38 -0.46 7.46 8.57
C GLU A 38 -0.05 8.93 8.52
N ALA A 39 1.24 9.21 8.68
CA ALA A 39 1.72 10.58 8.64
C ALA A 39 1.30 11.18 7.30
N LYS A 40 0.56 12.29 7.35
CA LYS A 40 0.11 12.97 6.15
C LYS A 40 1.33 13.55 5.44
N SER A 41 1.45 13.30 4.15
CA SER A 41 2.51 13.91 3.32
C SER A 41 2.43 15.44 3.34
N VAL A 42 3.60 16.07 3.35
CA VAL A 42 3.75 17.53 3.16
C VAL A 42 3.79 17.91 1.68
N LEU A 43 4.02 16.94 0.78
CA LEU A 43 3.81 17.12 -0.66
C LEU A 43 2.34 17.35 -0.97
N VAL A 44 2.08 18.22 -1.93
CA VAL A 44 0.73 18.54 -2.41
C VAL A 44 0.61 18.19 -3.89
N ALA A 45 -0.59 17.83 -4.33
CA ALA A 45 -0.89 17.63 -5.74
C ALA A 45 -2.01 18.58 -6.18
N SER A 46 -1.93 19.10 -7.41
CA SER A 46 -2.96 19.98 -7.99
C SER A 46 -4.33 19.31 -8.05
N GLU A 47 -4.32 18.00 -8.30
CA GLU A 47 -5.46 17.10 -8.25
C GLU A 47 -4.97 15.77 -7.68
N LYS A 48 -5.83 15.06 -6.93
CA LYS A 48 -5.49 13.75 -6.35
C LYS A 48 -6.29 12.60 -6.95
N LEU A 49 -7.32 12.91 -7.73
CA LEU A 49 -8.21 11.93 -8.35
C LEU A 49 -8.41 12.33 -9.80
N TYR A 50 -8.26 11.38 -10.70
CA TYR A 50 -8.62 11.54 -12.10
C TYR A 50 -9.49 10.38 -12.55
N ASP A 51 -10.69 10.69 -13.04
CA ASP A 51 -11.58 9.69 -13.64
C ASP A 51 -11.43 9.74 -15.16
N PHE A 52 -10.99 8.62 -15.76
CA PHE A 52 -10.95 8.47 -17.22
C PHE A 52 -12.35 8.34 -17.83
N GLY A 53 -13.39 8.18 -17.01
CA GLY A 53 -14.74 7.87 -17.46
C GLY A 53 -14.79 6.46 -18.03
N THR A 54 -15.48 6.31 -19.17
CA THR A 54 -15.55 5.02 -19.86
C THR A 54 -14.38 4.86 -20.83
N ILE A 55 -13.63 3.77 -20.69
CA ILE A 55 -12.50 3.42 -21.56
C ILE A 55 -12.67 2.02 -22.14
N SER A 56 -12.21 1.81 -23.37
CA SER A 56 -12.27 0.50 -24.03
C SER A 56 -10.91 -0.16 -24.02
N MET A 57 -10.88 -1.46 -23.72
CA MET A 57 -9.70 -2.33 -23.83
C MET A 57 -9.04 -2.23 -25.21
N LYS A 58 -9.83 -2.04 -26.28
CA LYS A 58 -9.33 -1.90 -27.67
C LYS A 58 -8.46 -0.67 -27.90
N ASN A 59 -8.61 0.36 -27.07
CA ASN A 59 -7.87 1.61 -27.22
C ASN A 59 -6.48 1.56 -26.56
N GLY A 60 -6.14 0.46 -25.89
CA GLY A 60 -4.86 0.27 -25.22
C GLY A 60 -4.73 1.09 -23.93
N ASP A 61 -3.49 1.36 -23.55
CA ASP A 61 -3.16 2.05 -22.31
C ASP A 61 -3.71 3.48 -22.26
N VAL A 62 -4.15 3.88 -21.07
CA VAL A 62 -4.50 5.28 -20.78
C VAL A 62 -3.50 5.89 -19.82
N THR A 63 -3.26 7.20 -19.96
CA THR A 63 -2.21 7.91 -19.21
C THR A 63 -2.76 9.16 -18.54
N LYS A 64 -2.36 9.37 -17.28
CA LYS A 64 -2.59 10.61 -16.54
C LYS A 64 -1.27 11.13 -15.96
N GLU A 65 -1.06 12.43 -16.05
CA GLU A 65 0.04 13.11 -15.38
C GLU A 65 -0.49 13.93 -14.21
N PHE A 66 -0.02 13.64 -13.01
CA PHE A 66 -0.28 14.42 -11.81
C PHE A 66 0.90 15.34 -11.53
N THR A 67 0.63 16.60 -11.18
CA THR A 67 1.67 17.52 -10.71
C THR A 67 1.75 17.46 -9.20
N VAL A 68 2.89 16.98 -8.68
CA VAL A 68 3.20 16.93 -7.25
C VAL A 68 4.22 18.02 -6.94
N THR A 69 3.96 18.82 -5.91
CA THR A 69 4.78 19.98 -5.53
C THR A 69 5.25 19.85 -4.09
N ASN A 70 6.49 20.24 -3.85
CA ASN A 70 7.01 20.50 -2.51
C ASN A 70 6.76 21.99 -2.18
N PRO A 71 5.78 22.33 -1.33
CA PRO A 71 5.49 23.72 -0.98
C PRO A 71 6.40 24.27 0.14
N THR A 72 7.29 23.45 0.69
CA THR A 72 8.12 23.79 1.85
C THR A 72 9.42 24.47 1.42
N ASP A 73 10.17 24.95 2.41
CA ASP A 73 11.50 25.56 2.28
C ASP A 73 12.65 24.54 2.44
N GLN A 74 12.34 23.25 2.61
CA GLN A 74 13.31 22.17 2.73
C GLN A 74 13.14 21.14 1.61
N ASP A 75 14.23 20.45 1.27
CA ASP A 75 14.19 19.36 0.30
C ASP A 75 13.44 18.14 0.88
N ILE A 76 12.55 17.55 0.09
CA ILE A 76 11.81 16.34 0.46
C ILE A 76 12.38 15.15 -0.31
N VAL A 77 12.75 14.10 0.42
CA VAL A 77 13.17 12.82 -0.17
C VAL A 77 11.99 11.87 -0.23
N VAL A 78 11.73 11.34 -1.43
CA VAL A 78 10.73 10.33 -1.73
C VAL A 78 11.45 9.01 -2.02
N PRO A 79 11.72 8.18 -0.99
CA PRO A 79 12.37 6.88 -1.18
C PRO A 79 11.51 5.89 -1.98
N SER A 80 10.18 6.00 -1.93
CA SER A 80 9.27 5.01 -2.51
C SER A 80 8.15 5.64 -3.32
N LEU A 81 7.87 5.03 -4.48
CA LEU A 81 6.71 5.23 -5.31
C LEU A 81 6.21 3.84 -5.71
N VAL A 82 4.96 3.52 -5.44
CA VAL A 82 4.36 2.21 -5.73
C VAL A 82 2.94 2.38 -6.25
N THR A 83 2.41 1.34 -6.91
CA THR A 83 1.02 1.28 -7.35
C THR A 83 0.25 0.20 -6.61
N SER A 84 -1.07 0.32 -6.52
CA SER A 84 -1.91 -0.68 -5.83
C SER A 84 -2.17 -1.95 -6.65
N CYS A 85 -1.90 -1.93 -7.96
CA CYS A 85 -2.17 -3.03 -8.90
C CYS A 85 -1.05 -3.15 -9.93
N MET A 86 -0.70 -4.38 -10.30
CA MET A 86 0.24 -4.65 -11.40
C MET A 86 -0.22 -4.08 -12.76
N CYS A 87 -1.52 -3.85 -12.92
CA CYS A 87 -2.15 -3.23 -14.08
C CYS A 87 -1.87 -1.71 -14.20
N THR A 88 -1.15 -1.13 -13.24
CA THR A 88 -0.80 0.28 -13.21
C THR A 88 0.70 0.45 -13.03
N LYS A 89 1.31 1.28 -13.88
CA LYS A 89 2.71 1.68 -13.78
C LYS A 89 2.79 3.16 -13.50
N ALA A 90 3.71 3.56 -12.62
CA ALA A 90 4.00 4.96 -12.34
C ALA A 90 5.42 5.33 -12.76
N PHE A 91 5.63 6.58 -13.13
CA PHE A 91 6.92 7.15 -13.50
C PHE A 91 7.08 8.52 -12.88
N ILE A 92 8.30 8.84 -12.46
CA ILE A 92 8.69 10.20 -12.09
C ILE A 92 9.32 10.84 -13.32
N VAL A 93 8.72 11.92 -13.82
CA VAL A 93 9.30 12.71 -14.91
C VAL A 93 10.10 13.86 -14.30
N LYS A 94 11.39 13.90 -14.60
CA LYS A 94 12.30 14.94 -14.12
C LYS A 94 12.16 16.20 -14.97
N SER A 95 12.62 17.33 -14.46
CA SER A 95 12.59 18.63 -15.13
C SER A 95 13.31 18.66 -16.49
N ASN A 96 14.24 17.72 -16.73
CA ASN A 96 14.93 17.54 -18.02
C ASN A 96 14.22 16.56 -18.99
N GLY A 97 12.98 16.16 -18.68
CA GLY A 97 12.18 15.22 -19.48
C GLY A 97 12.53 13.74 -19.30
N LYS A 98 13.63 13.40 -18.60
CA LYS A 98 13.97 11.99 -18.33
C LYS A 98 12.96 11.38 -17.36
N THR A 99 12.58 10.13 -17.62
CA THR A 99 11.66 9.37 -16.78
C THR A 99 12.40 8.35 -15.93
N LYS A 100 12.05 8.25 -14.64
CA LYS A 100 12.46 7.17 -13.73
C LYS A 100 11.27 6.24 -13.48
N GLY A 101 11.48 4.93 -13.57
CA GLY A 101 10.45 3.90 -13.47
C GLY A 101 10.67 2.79 -14.50
N PRO A 102 9.68 1.91 -14.73
CA PRO A 102 8.36 1.92 -14.10
C PRO A 102 8.42 1.51 -12.63
N PHE A 103 7.57 2.13 -11.83
CA PHE A 103 7.22 1.66 -10.49
C PHE A 103 5.88 0.93 -10.57
N GLY A 104 5.77 -0.20 -9.87
CA GLY A 104 4.60 -1.06 -9.92
C GLY A 104 4.16 -1.53 -8.54
N MET A 105 3.33 -2.57 -8.52
CA MET A 105 2.81 -3.17 -7.31
C MET A 105 3.88 -4.02 -6.61
N PRO A 106 4.17 -3.77 -5.31
CA PRO A 106 5.03 -4.65 -4.53
C PRO A 106 4.51 -6.09 -4.52
N GLY A 107 5.41 -7.07 -4.57
CA GLY A 107 5.07 -8.49 -4.59
C GLY A 107 4.79 -9.06 -6.00
N MET A 108 4.62 -8.21 -7.01
CA MET A 108 4.44 -8.61 -8.42
C MET A 108 5.73 -8.44 -9.24
N GLY A 109 6.88 -8.61 -8.59
CA GLY A 109 8.21 -8.38 -9.15
C GLY A 109 9.04 -7.42 -8.31
N TYR A 110 10.26 -7.14 -8.77
CA TYR A 110 11.13 -6.14 -8.15
C TYR A 110 10.64 -4.73 -8.49
N VAL A 111 10.39 -3.92 -7.45
CA VAL A 111 10.10 -2.49 -7.60
C VAL A 111 11.35 -1.72 -7.18
N PRO A 112 12.02 -0.99 -8.08
CA PRO A 112 13.20 -0.22 -7.74
C PRO A 112 12.85 0.92 -6.76
N PRO A 113 13.76 1.32 -5.87
CA PRO A 113 13.52 2.47 -5.01
C PRO A 113 13.41 3.76 -5.83
N ALA A 114 12.45 4.61 -5.46
CA ALA A 114 12.23 5.88 -6.12
C ALA A 114 13.35 6.87 -5.83
N ASN A 115 13.85 6.93 -4.58
CA ASN A 115 14.96 7.78 -4.12
C ASN A 115 15.06 9.10 -4.89
N GLU A 116 13.94 9.82 -4.97
CA GLU A 116 13.84 11.08 -5.69
C GLU A 116 13.83 12.22 -4.67
N THR A 117 14.61 13.26 -4.93
CA THR A 117 14.58 14.49 -4.15
C THR A 117 13.76 15.53 -4.91
N ILE A 118 12.70 16.02 -4.28
CA ILE A 118 11.90 17.16 -4.74
C ILE A 118 12.37 18.37 -3.95
N LYS A 119 13.09 19.28 -4.61
CA LYS A 119 13.66 20.44 -3.92
C LYS A 119 12.59 21.36 -3.37
N ALA A 120 12.96 22.18 -2.39
CA ALA A 120 12.12 23.25 -1.88
C ALA A 120 11.48 24.06 -3.03
N GLY A 121 10.15 24.22 -2.99
CA GLY A 121 9.38 24.94 -4.02
C GLY A 121 9.26 24.25 -5.39
N GLU A 122 9.85 23.07 -5.58
CA GLU A 122 9.88 22.40 -6.89
C GLU A 122 8.68 21.46 -7.11
N SER A 123 8.31 21.26 -8.37
CA SER A 123 7.31 20.28 -8.79
C SER A 123 7.94 19.10 -9.54
N ARG A 124 7.28 17.94 -9.46
CA ARG A 124 7.53 16.73 -10.24
C ARG A 124 6.25 16.27 -10.89
N ILE A 125 6.36 15.77 -12.11
CA ILE A 125 5.25 15.06 -12.76
C ILE A 125 5.32 13.59 -12.37
N ILE A 126 4.21 13.06 -11.88
CA ILE A 126 3.97 11.64 -11.67
C ILE A 126 3.08 11.17 -12.81
N ARG A 127 3.68 10.48 -13.78
CA ARG A 127 2.96 9.89 -14.91
C ARG A 127 2.46 8.50 -14.52
N VAL A 128 1.18 8.29 -14.66
CA VAL A 128 0.47 7.05 -14.33
C VAL A 128 -0.05 6.47 -15.64
N VAL A 129 0.28 5.21 -15.89
CA VAL A 129 -0.16 4.44 -17.05
C VAL A 129 -0.98 3.27 -16.54
N TYR A 130 -2.21 3.14 -17.03
CA TYR A 130 -3.10 2.03 -16.73
C TYR A 130 -3.31 1.18 -17.99
N ASP A 131 -3.09 -0.12 -17.84
CA ASP A 131 -3.32 -1.13 -18.89
C ASP A 131 -4.67 -1.83 -18.62
N PRO A 132 -5.74 -1.52 -19.38
CA PRO A 132 -7.03 -2.18 -19.24
C PRO A 132 -7.01 -3.66 -19.68
N ASN A 133 -5.98 -4.11 -20.39
CA ASN A 133 -5.86 -5.48 -20.91
C ASN A 133 -5.09 -6.41 -19.97
N ALA A 134 -4.50 -5.92 -18.88
CA ALA A 134 -3.64 -6.69 -17.98
C ALA A 134 -4.29 -7.97 -17.42
N HIS A 135 -5.63 -8.03 -17.34
CA HIS A 135 -6.40 -9.18 -16.87
C HIS A 135 -7.34 -9.78 -17.93
N GLY A 136 -7.24 -9.36 -19.19
CA GLY A 136 -8.18 -9.77 -20.24
C GLY A 136 -9.63 -9.45 -19.87
N PRO A 137 -10.62 -10.29 -20.25
CA PRO A 137 -12.05 -10.04 -19.99
C PRO A 137 -12.40 -9.87 -18.50
N ALA A 138 -11.58 -10.38 -17.58
CA ALA A 138 -11.76 -10.20 -16.14
C ALA A 138 -11.45 -8.77 -15.67
N GLY A 139 -10.85 -7.93 -16.52
CA GLY A 139 -10.57 -6.52 -16.25
C GLY A 139 -11.73 -5.56 -16.56
N VAL A 140 -12.85 -6.05 -17.09
CA VAL A 140 -14.04 -5.26 -17.41
C VAL A 140 -14.78 -4.84 -16.14
N GLY A 141 -15.24 -3.59 -16.08
CA GLY A 141 -15.98 -3.03 -14.94
C GLY A 141 -15.32 -1.80 -14.34
N GLN A 142 -15.82 -1.37 -13.18
CA GLN A 142 -15.26 -0.22 -12.46
C GLN A 142 -13.92 -0.57 -11.82
N ILE A 143 -12.98 0.36 -11.91
CA ILE A 143 -11.66 0.25 -11.27
C ILE A 143 -11.34 1.53 -10.51
N ASP A 144 -10.66 1.33 -9.38
CA ASP A 144 -9.97 2.37 -8.61
C ASP A 144 -8.52 1.92 -8.42
N ARG A 145 -7.55 2.75 -8.81
CA ARG A 145 -6.12 2.43 -8.66
C ARG A 145 -5.39 3.57 -7.99
N PHE A 146 -4.50 3.20 -7.07
CA PHE A 146 -3.80 4.14 -6.21
C PHE A 146 -2.31 4.14 -6.54
N ILE A 147 -1.72 5.32 -6.45
CA ILE A 147 -0.32 5.60 -6.68
C ILE A 147 0.17 6.32 -5.43
N ILE A 148 1.10 5.69 -4.73
CA ILE A 148 1.45 6.07 -3.37
C ILE A 148 2.91 6.50 -3.36
N LEU A 149 3.13 7.78 -3.09
CA LEU A 149 4.45 8.34 -2.78
C LEU A 149 4.63 8.26 -1.26
N THR A 150 5.75 7.69 -0.81
CA THR A 150 6.14 7.69 0.60
C THR A 150 7.41 8.51 0.77
N GLU A 151 7.34 9.54 1.60
CA GLU A 151 8.46 10.40 2.01
C GLU A 151 9.37 9.69 3.02
N ALA A 152 10.62 10.14 3.12
CA ALA A 152 11.55 9.65 4.14
C ALA A 152 11.09 9.92 5.58
N SER A 153 10.23 10.94 5.77
CA SER A 153 9.55 11.26 7.03
C SER A 153 8.48 10.23 7.43
N GLY A 154 8.10 9.33 6.52
CA GLY A 154 6.93 8.45 6.63
C GLY A 154 5.64 9.07 6.08
N GLY A 155 5.67 10.35 5.65
CA GLY A 155 4.55 11.04 5.02
C GLY A 155 4.07 10.34 3.74
N ARG A 156 2.76 10.13 3.58
CA ARG A 156 2.18 9.44 2.41
C ARG A 156 1.27 10.37 1.60
N LEU A 157 1.55 10.48 0.30
CA LEU A 157 0.70 11.14 -0.68
C LEU A 157 0.12 10.09 -1.62
N GLU A 158 -1.19 10.00 -1.63
CA GLU A 158 -1.93 9.11 -2.52
C GLU A 158 -2.56 9.90 -3.67
N LEU A 159 -2.41 9.35 -4.87
CA LEU A 159 -3.06 9.77 -6.10
C LEU A 159 -3.91 8.61 -6.59
N GLU A 160 -5.08 8.92 -7.15
CA GLU A 160 -6.09 7.96 -7.54
C GLU A 160 -6.45 8.15 -9.01
N ILE A 161 -6.59 7.04 -9.72
CA ILE A 161 -7.26 7.00 -11.02
C ILE A 161 -8.49 6.09 -10.95
N LYS A 162 -9.55 6.49 -11.64
CA LYS A 162 -10.78 5.72 -11.80
C LYS A 162 -11.10 5.51 -13.27
N ALA A 163 -11.81 4.43 -13.57
CA ALA A 163 -12.40 4.22 -14.88
C ALA A 163 -13.54 3.19 -14.83
N LEU A 164 -14.41 3.24 -15.85
CA LEU A 164 -15.25 2.11 -16.27
C LEU A 164 -14.62 1.47 -17.51
N VAL A 165 -14.08 0.26 -17.34
CA VAL A 165 -13.47 -0.50 -18.44
C VAL A 165 -14.54 -1.28 -19.19
N THR A 166 -14.55 -1.13 -20.51
CA THR A 166 -15.38 -1.92 -21.43
C THR A 166 -14.50 -2.74 -22.37
N PRO A 167 -15.05 -3.80 -22.99
CA PRO A 167 -14.36 -4.53 -24.05
C PRO A 167 -13.91 -3.66 -25.23
#